data_AF-A0A852C0C6-F1
#
_entry.id   AF-A0A852C0C6-F1
#
_cell.length_a   1.000
_cell.length_b   1.000
_cell.length_c   1.000
_cell.angle_alpha   90.00
_cell.angle_beta   90.00
_cell.angle_gamma   90.00
#
_symmetry.space_group_name_H-M   'P 1'
#
loop_
_entity.id
_entity.type
_entity.pdbx_description
1 polymer ?
#
loop_
_entity_poly.entity_id
_entity_poly.type
_entity_poly.pdbx_seq_one_letter_code
_entity_poly.pdbx_strand_id
1 'polypeptide(L)' 'LSCLHYSRQGICVPSCHFTQGEPREFAQGGECFECHPECQPIEGHITCNGSGADTCTRCAHYRDGPHCV' A
#
# COMPACT_ATOMS: atom_id res chain seq x y z
N LEU A 1 -24.27 4.89 -1.78
CA LEU A 1 -23.41 5.71 -0.91
C LEU A 1 -21.98 5.55 -1.40
N SER A 2 -21.33 6.61 -1.86
CA SER A 2 -19.90 6.62 -2.21
C SER A 2 -19.14 7.40 -1.15
N CYS A 3 -17.94 6.96 -0.80
CA CYS A 3 -17.09 7.70 0.12
C CYS A 3 -16.59 8.99 -0.52
N LEU A 4 -16.40 10.04 0.29
CA LEU A 4 -15.90 11.34 -0.18
C LEU A 4 -14.42 11.26 -0.61
N HIS A 5 -13.63 10.49 0.13
CA HIS A 5 -12.18 10.35 -0.09
C HIS A 5 -11.83 8.92 -0.47
N TYR A 6 -11.69 8.05 0.53
CA TYR A 6 -11.34 6.66 0.33
C TYR A 6 -12.28 5.73 1.09
N SER A 7 -12.30 4.48 0.69
CA SER A 7 -12.94 3.40 1.42
C SER A 7 -11.92 2.34 1.79
N ARG A 8 -12.00 1.81 3.00
CA ARG A 8 -11.21 0.66 3.45
C ARG A 8 -12.20 -0.42 3.82
N GLN A 9 -12.27 -1.49 3.03
CA GLN A 9 -13.20 -2.61 3.27
C GLN A 9 -14.66 -2.15 3.45
N GLY A 10 -15.08 -1.17 2.63
CA GLY A 10 -16.43 -0.59 2.69
C GLY A 10 -16.66 0.49 3.76
N ILE A 11 -15.67 0.82 4.59
CA ILE A 11 -15.74 1.92 5.57
C ILE A 11 -15.09 3.17 4.99
N CYS A 12 -15.78 4.31 5.02
CA CYS A 12 -15.20 5.57 4.53
C CYS A 12 -14.11 6.09 5.47
N VAL A 13 -12.93 6.35 4.92
CA VAL A 13 -11.77 6.89 5.63
C VAL A 13 -11.27 8.17 4.94
N PRO A 14 -10.68 9.11 5.70
CA PRO A 14 -10.16 10.35 5.12
C PRO A 14 -8.91 10.13 4.26
N SER A 15 -8.10 9.10 4.57
CA SER A 15 -6.88 8.73 3.83
C SER A 15 -6.55 7.27 4.05
N CYS A 16 -5.91 6.63 3.06
CA CYS A 16 -5.23 5.35 3.24
C CYS A 16 -3.85 5.55 3.91
N HIS A 17 -3.22 4.46 4.34
CA HIS A 17 -1.89 4.44 4.95
C HIS A 17 -0.74 4.52 3.93
N PHE A 18 -0.69 5.63 3.17
CA PHE A 18 0.31 5.81 2.11
C PHE A 18 1.73 5.95 2.65
N THR A 19 1.92 6.88 3.60
CA THR A 19 3.25 7.28 4.13
C THR A 19 3.42 7.01 5.62
N GLN A 20 2.32 6.69 6.31
CA GLN A 20 2.22 6.43 7.74
C GLN A 20 1.09 5.43 8.00
N GLY A 21 1.20 4.67 9.08
CA GLY A 21 0.27 3.59 9.43
C GLY A 21 0.79 2.21 9.07
N GLU A 22 0.21 1.20 9.73
CA GLU A 22 0.48 -0.22 9.54
C GLU A 22 -0.87 -0.96 9.48
N PRO A 23 -1.09 -1.85 8.49
CA PRO A 23 -0.22 -2.10 7.34
C PRO A 23 -0.16 -0.89 6.41
N ARG A 24 0.88 -0.85 5.56
CA ARG A 24 1.01 0.14 4.48
C ARG A 24 0.01 -0.14 3.37
N GLU A 25 -0.51 0.94 2.78
CA GLU A 25 -1.58 0.85 1.79
C GLU A 25 -1.30 1.71 0.55
N PHE A 26 -1.88 1.29 -0.56
CA PHE A 26 -2.06 2.09 -1.77
C PHE A 26 -3.56 2.27 -2.05
N ALA A 27 -3.90 3.16 -2.98
CA ALA A 27 -5.29 3.39 -3.35
C ALA A 27 -5.51 3.08 -4.83
N GLN A 28 -6.58 2.38 -5.13
CA GLN A 28 -7.03 2.12 -6.49
C GLN A 28 -8.53 2.35 -6.57
N GLY A 29 -8.96 3.28 -7.42
CA GLY A 29 -10.39 3.61 -7.59
C GLY A 29 -11.06 4.20 -6.33
N GLY A 30 -10.29 4.79 -5.41
CA GLY A 30 -10.82 5.31 -4.14
C GLY A 30 -11.00 4.23 -3.07
N GLU A 31 -10.48 3.03 -3.28
CA GLU A 31 -10.41 1.97 -2.26
C GLU A 31 -8.96 1.75 -1.82
N CYS A 32 -8.76 1.58 -0.51
CA CYS A 32 -7.47 1.31 0.12
C CYS A 32 -7.18 -0.18 0.08
N PHE A 33 -6.01 -0.53 -0.43
CA PHE A 33 -5.50 -1.90 -0.50
C PHE A 33 -4.16 -2.00 0.20
N GLU A 34 -3.93 -3.12 0.86
CA GLU A 34 -2.67 -3.37 1.57
C GLU A 34 -1.52 -3.65 0.59
N CYS A 35 -0.34 -3.15 0.92
CA CYS A 35 0.89 -3.49 0.23
C CYS A 35 1.27 -4.96 0.46
N HIS A 36 2.10 -5.51 -0.43
CA HIS A 36 2.70 -6.82 -0.20
C HIS A 36 3.55 -6.81 1.10
N PRO A 37 3.54 -7.88 1.93
CA PRO A 37 4.32 -7.93 3.17
C PRO A 37 5.83 -7.77 2.97
N GLU A 38 6.33 -8.13 1.78
CA GLU A 38 7.72 -7.94 1.39
C GLU A 38 8.09 -6.49 1.03
N CYS A 39 7.13 -5.56 1.02
CA CYS A 39 7.41 -4.15 0.79
C CYS A 39 7.89 -3.47 2.07
N GLN A 40 9.08 -2.86 2.04
CA GLN A 40 9.63 -2.15 3.19
C GLN A 40 8.84 -0.87 3.50
N PRO A 41 8.37 -0.67 4.74
CA PRO A 41 7.80 0.62 5.16
C PRO A 41 8.84 1.74 5.03
N ILE A 42 8.49 2.82 4.34
CA ILE A 42 9.35 4.01 4.19
C ILE A 42 8.68 5.17 4.91
N GLU A 43 9.35 5.73 5.92
CA GLU A 43 8.82 6.87 6.65
C GLU A 43 8.72 8.09 5.75
N GLY A 44 7.52 8.69 5.69
CA GLY A 44 7.27 9.88 4.88
C GLY A 44 7.16 9.63 3.37
N HIS A 45 7.23 8.38 2.90
CA HIS A 45 7.11 8.03 1.49
C HIS A 45 6.17 6.85 1.24
N ILE A 46 5.71 6.72 -0.01
CA ILE A 46 4.85 5.63 -0.47
C ILE A 46 5.65 4.31 -0.50
N THR A 47 5.06 3.24 0.05
CA THR A 47 5.68 1.91 0.17
C THR A 47 5.44 1.02 -1.05
N CYS A 48 4.26 1.09 -1.67
CA CYS A 48 3.90 0.31 -2.85
C CYS A 48 2.93 1.07 -3.75
N ASN A 49 2.86 0.68 -5.02
CA ASN A 49 1.85 1.17 -5.97
C ASN A 49 0.86 0.07 -6.40
N GLY A 50 0.87 -1.08 -5.71
CA GLY A 50 0.06 -2.24 -6.01
C GLY A 50 0.15 -3.28 -4.90
N SER A 51 -0.65 -4.34 -5.01
CA SER A 51 -0.68 -5.45 -4.05
C SER A 51 0.40 -6.52 -4.31
N GLY A 52 1.06 -6.47 -5.47
CA GLY A 52 2.08 -7.44 -5.87
C GLY A 52 3.46 -7.13 -5.28
N ALA A 53 4.25 -8.17 -5.03
CA ALA A 53 5.63 -8.05 -4.54
C ALA A 53 6.58 -7.35 -5.52
N ASP A 54 6.17 -7.20 -6.79
CA ASP A 54 6.87 -6.47 -7.85
C ASP A 54 6.55 -4.97 -7.87
N THR A 55 5.53 -4.56 -7.11
CA THR A 55 5.06 -3.17 -7.04
C THR A 55 5.55 -2.41 -5.81
N CYS A 56 6.45 -3.03 -5.03
CA CYS A 56 7.11 -2.40 -3.90
C CYS A 56 8.11 -1.33 -4.38
N THR A 57 8.11 -0.17 -3.72
CA THR A 57 9.16 0.84 -3.92
C THR A 57 10.52 0.31 -3.47
N ARG A 58 10.54 -0.48 -2.40
CA ARG A 58 11.73 -1.12 -1.82
C ARG A 58 11.36 -2.45 -1.16
N CYS A 59 12.18 -3.48 -1.35
CA CYS A 59 11.99 -4.78 -0.69
C CYS A 59 12.48 -4.72 0.76
N ALA A 60 11.74 -5.37 1.67
CA ALA A 60 12.09 -5.49 3.09
C ALA A 60 13.23 -6.50 3.30
N HIS A 61 13.22 -7.60 2.55
CA HIS A 61 14.18 -8.70 2.67
C HIS A 61 15.09 -8.82 1.45
N TYR A 62 14.76 -9.67 0.49
CA TYR A 62 15.55 -9.92 -0.72
C TYR A 62 14.75 -9.54 -1.97
N ARG A 63 15.45 -9.51 -3.11
CA ARG A 63 14.86 -9.24 -4.41
C ARG A 63 15.31 -10.30 -5.39
N ASP A 64 14.34 -11.06 -5.92
CA ASP A 64 14.56 -12.03 -6.99
C ASP A 64 13.96 -11.47 -8.30
N GLY A 65 14.82 -10.87 -9.11
CA GLY A 65 14.41 -10.16 -10.32
C GLY A 65 13.43 -9.01 -10.02
N PRO A 66 12.20 -9.01 -10.60
CA PRO A 66 11.22 -7.97 -10.31
C PRO A 66 10.51 -8.17 -8.97
N HIS A 67 10.52 -9.36 -8.36
CA HIS A 67 9.73 -9.66 -7.17
C HIS A 67 10.55 -9.53 -5.87
N CYS A 68 9.95 -8.94 -4.83
CA CYS A 68 10.48 -8.98 -3.47
C CYS A 68 10.12 -10.32 -2.79
N VAL A 69 11.08 -10.91 -2.07
CA VAL A 69 10.97 -12.23 -1.42
C VAL A 69 11.72 -12.30 -0.10
#